data_AF-A0A369RMT6-F1
#
_entry.id   AF-A0A369RMT6-F1
#
_cell.length_a   1.000
_cell.length_b   1.000
_cell.length_c   1.000
_cell.angle_alpha   90.00
_cell.angle_beta   90.00
_cell.angle_gamma   90.00
#
_symmetry.space_group_name_H-M   'P 1'
#
loop_
_entity.id
_entity.type
_entity.pdbx_description
1 polymer ?
#
loop_
_entity_poly.entity_id
_entity_poly.type
_entity_poly.pdbx_seq_one_letter_code
_entity_poly.pdbx_strand_id
1 'polypeptide(L)'
;MVVVKNPSVWLLFNLLLCDLMGSIYMFILVISDSYYTHYYRHIYGSSANFSLIKNEWSVSATCGVAQFLASMNLYMAAILTLCIGVDRFILTVYPRSNWRLTIKRAKILTTISWILGVVASVGISLFNFSYYHLRSAYHFEFFRNMCVGEYYLTPSHIIRAAIILGYFILAYSATAVLYTIIIYKLKKSRLLFRSQLSSTFERRFQVMLILITSTNIFAFFFITTSAAIDYLNGTTNQASKLQKIISILPYSNAALDPIIYLIFRFHGIRSQLHCQSTILICIHPKVEPFAPSETKSSIHENIVVTEI
;
A
#
# COMPACT_ATOMS: atom_id res chain seq x y z
N MET A 1 9.55 19.61 -2.00
CA MET A 1 10.42 19.77 -0.81
C MET A 1 9.94 19.06 0.46
N VAL A 2 8.63 18.73 0.61
CA VAL A 2 8.07 18.03 1.80
C VAL A 2 8.48 16.54 1.91
N VAL A 3 8.63 15.86 0.77
CA VAL A 3 9.03 14.44 0.69
C VAL A 3 10.41 14.17 1.31
N VAL A 4 11.26 15.19 1.41
CA VAL A 4 12.65 15.06 1.87
C VAL A 4 12.77 15.05 3.40
N LYS A 5 11.72 15.46 4.13
CA LYS A 5 11.80 15.64 5.59
C LYS A 5 11.00 14.61 6.41
N ASN A 6 9.95 14.00 5.86
CA ASN A 6 9.08 13.08 6.59
C ASN A 6 9.22 11.63 6.07
N PRO A 7 9.62 10.66 6.93
CA PRO A 7 9.87 9.28 6.53
C PRO A 7 8.63 8.59 5.96
N SER A 8 7.45 8.85 6.50
CA SER A 8 6.22 8.17 6.07
C SER A 8 5.70 8.74 4.75
N VAL A 9 5.95 10.02 4.47
CA VAL A 9 5.68 10.63 3.16
C VAL A 9 6.63 10.06 2.11
N TRP A 10 7.89 9.80 2.46
CA TRP A 10 8.85 9.12 1.59
C TRP A 10 8.41 7.69 1.27
N LEU A 11 8.01 6.92 2.28
CA LEU A 11 7.49 5.56 2.10
C LEU A 11 6.22 5.55 1.24
N LEU A 12 5.28 6.46 1.50
CA LEU A 12 4.06 6.59 0.70
C LEU A 12 4.36 6.95 -0.76
N PHE A 13 5.32 7.84 -1.02
CA PHE A 13 5.73 8.14 -2.39
C PHE A 13 6.27 6.91 -3.12
N ASN A 14 7.08 6.09 -2.44
CA ASN A 14 7.56 4.83 -3.02
C ASN A 14 6.43 3.83 -3.24
N LEU A 15 5.41 3.81 -2.37
CA LEU A 15 4.22 2.98 -2.55
C LEU A 15 3.45 3.41 -3.80
N LEU A 16 3.24 4.71 -4.00
CA LEU A 16 2.59 5.22 -5.22
C LEU A 16 3.38 4.94 -6.50
N LEU A 17 4.71 4.90 -6.44
CA LEU A 17 5.54 4.47 -7.58
C LEU A 17 5.38 2.97 -7.88
N CYS A 18 5.23 2.15 -6.83
CA CYS A 18 4.92 0.74 -6.97
C CYS A 18 3.53 0.54 -7.59
N ASP A 19 2.53 1.28 -7.11
CA ASP A 19 1.16 1.23 -7.64
C ASP A 19 1.08 1.65 -9.11
N LEU A 20 1.93 2.59 -9.54
CA LEU A 20 2.06 2.93 -10.95
C LEU A 20 2.51 1.73 -11.78
N MET A 21 3.45 0.91 -11.28
CA MET A 21 3.86 -0.33 -11.96
C MET A 21 2.71 -1.33 -12.06
N GLY A 22 1.95 -1.51 -10.98
CA GLY A 22 0.74 -2.36 -10.97
C GLY A 22 -0.33 -1.88 -11.96
N SER A 23 -0.51 -0.57 -12.06
CA SER A 23 -1.45 0.05 -13.00
C SER A 23 -1.01 -0.12 -14.45
N ILE A 24 0.29 0.05 -14.74
CA ILE A 24 0.85 -0.21 -16.08
C ILE A 24 0.67 -1.68 -16.47
N TYR A 25 0.91 -2.61 -15.53
CA TYR A 25 0.64 -4.03 -15.75
C TYR A 25 -0.82 -4.30 -16.14
N MET A 26 -1.78 -3.77 -15.37
CA MET A 26 -3.21 -3.93 -15.69
C MET A 26 -3.56 -3.32 -17.04
N PHE A 27 -2.98 -2.18 -17.38
CA PHE A 27 -3.17 -1.54 -18.68
C PHE A 27 -2.66 -2.39 -19.84
N ILE A 28 -1.47 -3.01 -19.68
CA ILE A 28 -0.93 -3.97 -20.67
C ILE A 28 -1.88 -5.15 -20.87
N LEU A 29 -2.44 -5.71 -19.79
CA LEU A 29 -3.40 -6.81 -19.89
C LEU A 29 -4.67 -6.40 -20.64
N VAL A 30 -5.23 -5.22 -20.34
CA VAL A 30 -6.44 -4.72 -21.02
C VAL A 30 -6.18 -4.48 -22.51
N ILE A 31 -5.03 -3.90 -22.87
CA ILE A 31 -4.66 -3.72 -24.29
C ILE A 31 -4.54 -5.07 -24.98
N SER A 32 -3.86 -6.03 -24.35
CA SER A 32 -3.68 -7.36 -24.91
C SER A 32 -5.01 -8.08 -25.11
N ASP A 33 -5.87 -8.08 -24.08
CA ASP A 33 -7.20 -8.70 -24.16
C ASP A 33 -8.04 -8.08 -25.28
N SER A 34 -8.04 -6.75 -25.39
CA SER A 34 -8.72 -6.02 -26.47
C SER A 34 -8.15 -6.38 -27.85
N TYR A 35 -6.82 -6.44 -27.99
CA TYR A 35 -6.14 -6.76 -29.24
C TYR A 35 -6.49 -8.18 -29.74
N TYR A 36 -6.38 -9.21 -28.88
CA TYR A 36 -6.69 -10.58 -29.29
C TYR A 36 -8.20 -10.83 -29.44
N THR A 37 -9.04 -10.18 -28.64
CA THR A 37 -10.51 -10.37 -28.68
C THR A 37 -11.17 -9.64 -29.85
N HIS A 38 -10.73 -8.41 -30.17
CA HIS A 38 -11.35 -7.60 -31.23
C HIS A 38 -10.62 -7.70 -32.57
N TYR A 39 -9.30 -7.52 -32.60
CA TYR A 39 -8.55 -7.47 -33.85
C TYR A 39 -8.34 -8.86 -34.44
N TYR A 40 -7.94 -9.83 -33.61
CA TYR A 40 -7.80 -11.23 -34.02
C TYR A 40 -9.03 -12.10 -33.70
N ARG A 41 -10.22 -11.50 -33.68
CA ARG A 41 -11.48 -12.21 -33.42
C ARG A 41 -11.70 -13.41 -34.33
N HIS A 42 -11.22 -13.35 -35.57
CA HIS A 42 -11.31 -14.46 -36.52
C HIS A 42 -10.49 -15.69 -36.11
N ILE A 43 -9.46 -15.51 -35.28
CA ILE A 43 -8.59 -16.56 -34.76
C ILE A 43 -8.98 -16.93 -33.33
N TYR A 44 -9.11 -15.96 -32.42
CA TYR A 44 -9.32 -16.17 -30.97
C TYR A 44 -10.76 -15.92 -30.51
N GLY A 45 -11.71 -15.82 -31.44
CA GLY A 45 -13.13 -15.56 -31.12
C GLY A 45 -13.80 -16.70 -30.34
N SER A 46 -15.06 -16.47 -29.94
CA SER A 46 -15.82 -17.41 -29.09
C SER A 46 -16.04 -18.81 -29.70
N SER A 47 -15.81 -18.99 -31.00
CA SER A 47 -15.92 -20.26 -31.72
C SER A 47 -14.56 -20.91 -32.03
N ALA A 48 -13.46 -20.38 -31.47
CA ALA A 48 -12.10 -20.85 -31.75
C ALA A 48 -11.79 -22.19 -31.06
N ASN A 49 -11.17 -23.11 -31.80
CA ASN A 49 -10.60 -24.33 -31.24
C ASN A 49 -9.21 -24.03 -30.66
N PHE A 50 -9.18 -23.69 -29.37
CA PHE A 50 -7.96 -23.31 -28.64
C PHE A 50 -6.87 -24.39 -28.60
N SER A 51 -7.20 -25.66 -28.87
CA SER A 51 -6.23 -26.76 -28.95
C SER A 51 -5.34 -26.73 -30.19
N LEU A 52 -5.73 -26.02 -31.24
CA LEU A 52 -5.02 -25.95 -32.52
C LEU A 52 -4.34 -24.59 -32.77
N ILE A 53 -4.53 -23.64 -31.85
CA ILE A 53 -4.07 -22.26 -31.98
C ILE A 53 -2.93 -22.04 -30.99
N LYS A 54 -1.87 -21.37 -31.42
CA LYS A 54 -0.77 -21.02 -30.53
C LYS A 54 -1.16 -19.80 -29.69
N ASN A 55 -0.89 -19.84 -28.39
CA ASN A 55 -1.05 -18.72 -27.47
C ASN A 55 0.17 -17.79 -27.56
N GLU A 56 0.22 -16.97 -28.61
CA GLU A 56 1.32 -16.05 -28.90
C GLU A 56 1.51 -14.97 -27.82
N TRP A 57 0.40 -14.54 -27.20
CA TRP A 57 0.44 -13.60 -26.08
C TRP A 57 1.32 -14.10 -24.94
N SER A 58 1.02 -15.30 -24.45
CA SER A 58 1.63 -15.83 -23.23
C SER A 58 3.14 -16.13 -23.32
N VAL A 59 3.67 -16.19 -24.55
CA VAL A 59 5.08 -16.45 -24.84
C VAL A 59 5.82 -15.18 -25.32
N SER A 60 5.10 -14.08 -25.50
CA SER A 60 5.68 -12.82 -25.95
C SER A 60 6.55 -12.16 -24.88
N ALA A 61 7.53 -11.38 -25.32
CA ALA A 61 8.38 -10.59 -24.42
C ALA A 61 7.56 -9.56 -23.62
N THR A 62 6.46 -9.05 -24.17
CA THR A 62 5.56 -8.12 -23.49
C THR A 62 4.84 -8.77 -22.32
N CYS A 63 4.46 -10.05 -22.44
CA CYS A 63 3.96 -10.83 -21.30
C CYS A 63 5.03 -11.03 -20.22
N GLY A 64 6.31 -11.24 -20.60
CA GLY A 64 7.43 -11.27 -19.65
C GLY A 64 7.63 -9.95 -18.89
N VAL A 65 7.49 -8.81 -19.58
CA VAL A 65 7.52 -7.47 -18.95
C VAL A 65 6.33 -7.29 -18.01
N ALA A 66 5.13 -7.72 -18.42
CA ALA A 66 3.94 -7.69 -17.57
C ALA A 66 4.15 -8.52 -16.29
N GLN A 67 4.76 -9.70 -16.40
CA GLN A 67 5.11 -10.53 -15.24
C GLN A 67 6.05 -9.83 -14.27
N PHE A 68 7.08 -9.17 -14.80
CA PHE A 68 8.04 -8.42 -13.99
C PHE A 68 7.33 -7.30 -13.22
N LEU A 69 6.49 -6.51 -13.89
CA LEU A 69 5.73 -5.42 -13.28
C LEU A 69 4.75 -5.91 -12.21
N ALA A 70 4.03 -6.99 -12.49
CA ALA A 70 3.10 -7.61 -11.56
C ALA A 70 3.81 -8.09 -10.28
N SER A 71 4.93 -8.79 -10.45
CA SER A 71 5.74 -9.31 -9.34
C SER A 71 6.30 -8.16 -8.51
N MET A 72 6.88 -7.17 -9.17
CA MET A 72 7.48 -6.00 -8.51
C MET A 72 6.44 -5.25 -7.69
N ASN A 73 5.25 -5.04 -8.25
CA ASN A 73 4.14 -4.39 -7.56
C ASN A 73 3.76 -5.12 -6.27
N LEU A 74 3.52 -6.43 -6.34
CA LEU A 74 3.08 -7.19 -5.16
C LEU A 74 4.14 -7.24 -4.05
N TYR A 75 5.42 -7.46 -4.39
CA TYR A 75 6.50 -7.50 -3.40
C TYR A 75 6.70 -6.16 -2.71
N MET A 76 6.78 -5.10 -3.52
CA MET A 76 7.04 -3.75 -3.00
C MET A 76 5.85 -3.21 -2.22
N ALA A 77 4.62 -3.46 -2.65
CA ALA A 77 3.43 -3.06 -1.90
C ALA A 77 3.41 -3.72 -0.51
N ALA A 78 3.72 -5.02 -0.42
CA ALA A 78 3.75 -5.73 0.86
C ALA A 78 4.80 -5.16 1.83
N ILE A 79 6.05 -4.99 1.38
CA ILE A 79 7.12 -4.49 2.25
C ILE A 79 6.93 -3.03 2.65
N LEU A 80 6.49 -2.18 1.71
CA LEU A 80 6.28 -0.75 1.97
C LEU A 80 5.10 -0.55 2.91
N THR A 81 4.01 -1.29 2.74
CA THR A 81 2.85 -1.24 3.65
C THR A 81 3.25 -1.67 5.08
N LEU A 82 4.08 -2.72 5.21
CA LEU A 82 4.63 -3.12 6.51
C LEU A 82 5.52 -2.04 7.11
N CYS A 83 6.45 -1.44 6.35
CA CYS A 83 7.30 -0.35 6.83
C CYS A 83 6.49 0.87 7.29
N ILE A 84 5.44 1.24 6.56
CA ILE A 84 4.50 2.30 6.95
C ILE A 84 3.80 1.92 8.27
N GLY A 85 3.34 0.67 8.40
CA GLY A 85 2.71 0.17 9.62
C GLY A 85 3.62 0.23 10.84
N VAL A 86 4.89 -0.20 10.69
CA VAL A 86 5.90 -0.14 11.76
C VAL A 86 6.19 1.30 12.19
N ASP A 87 6.40 2.20 11.23
CA ASP A 87 6.62 3.62 11.52
C ASP A 87 5.46 4.23 12.31
N ARG A 88 4.23 3.99 11.84
CA ARG A 88 3.02 4.49 12.50
C ARG A 88 2.78 3.87 13.86
N PHE A 89 3.11 2.60 14.03
CA PHE A 89 3.06 1.90 15.31
C PHE A 89 4.01 2.53 16.33
N ILE A 90 5.28 2.75 15.96
CA ILE A 90 6.28 3.36 16.85
C ILE A 90 5.84 4.75 17.27
N LEU A 91 5.36 5.58 16.32
CA LEU A 91 4.90 6.94 16.61
C LEU A 91 3.66 6.98 17.52
N THR A 92 2.76 6.00 17.40
CA THR A 92 1.51 5.96 18.17
C THR A 92 1.71 5.35 19.55
N VAL A 93 2.43 4.23 19.64
CA VAL A 93 2.56 3.46 20.89
C VAL A 93 3.73 3.95 21.74
N TYR A 94 4.83 4.36 21.10
CA TYR A 94 6.06 4.78 21.77
C TYR A 94 6.50 6.18 21.34
N PRO A 95 5.69 7.21 21.65
CA PRO A 95 5.91 8.56 21.17
C PRO A 95 7.28 9.11 21.57
N ARG A 96 7.81 8.81 22.76
CA ARG A 96 9.12 9.32 23.23
C ARG A 96 10.31 8.39 22.90
N SER A 97 10.10 7.37 22.08
CA SER A 97 11.13 6.38 21.80
C SER A 97 12.21 6.88 20.82
N ASN A 98 13.45 6.47 21.05
CA ASN A 98 14.57 6.67 20.12
C ASN A 98 14.50 5.76 18.88
N TRP A 99 13.54 4.84 18.84
CA TRP A 99 13.33 3.91 17.73
C TRP A 99 12.56 4.52 16.56
N ARG A 100 12.23 5.81 16.61
CA ARG A 100 11.55 6.52 15.52
C ARG A 100 12.31 6.34 14.20
N LEU A 101 11.56 6.05 13.14
CA LEU A 101 12.14 5.93 11.81
C LEU A 101 12.62 7.31 11.36
N THR A 102 13.91 7.43 11.06
CA THR A 102 14.46 8.67 10.50
C THR A 102 14.40 8.62 8.98
N ILE A 103 14.40 9.77 8.30
CA ILE A 103 14.41 9.80 6.83
C ILE A 103 15.62 9.07 6.24
N LYS A 104 16.79 9.11 6.90
CA LYS A 104 17.98 8.37 6.47
C LYS A 104 17.72 6.86 6.50
N ARG A 105 17.16 6.35 7.60
CA ARG A 105 16.79 4.94 7.72
C ARG A 105 15.70 4.54 6.73
N ALA A 106 14.68 5.38 6.54
CA ALA A 106 13.63 5.14 5.56
C ALA A 106 14.20 5.03 4.13
N LYS A 107 15.12 5.92 3.75
CA LYS A 107 15.81 5.86 2.45
C LYS A 107 16.60 4.56 2.28
N ILE A 108 17.42 4.20 3.27
CA ILE A 108 18.19 2.95 3.24
C ILE A 108 17.28 1.75 3.11
N LEU A 109 16.22 1.66 3.93
CA LEU A 109 15.24 0.57 3.85
C LEU A 109 14.57 0.52 2.48
N THR A 110 14.10 1.65 1.93
CA THR A 110 13.49 1.66 0.60
C THR A 110 14.48 1.22 -0.48
N THR A 111 15.73 1.67 -0.45
CA THR A 111 16.75 1.29 -1.43
C THR A 111 17.02 -0.21 -1.37
N ILE A 112 17.18 -0.77 -0.17
CA ILE A 112 17.37 -2.21 0.01
C ILE A 112 16.14 -2.98 -0.50
N SER A 113 14.92 -2.55 -0.14
CA SER A 113 13.69 -3.18 -0.61
C SER A 113 13.56 -3.14 -2.13
N TRP A 114 13.91 -2.02 -2.78
CA TRP A 114 13.92 -1.91 -4.24
C TRP A 114 14.91 -2.89 -4.88
N ILE A 115 16.14 -2.99 -4.36
CA ILE A 115 17.14 -3.94 -4.88
C ILE A 115 16.62 -5.38 -4.73
N LEU A 116 16.13 -5.75 -3.56
CA LEU A 116 15.58 -7.09 -3.31
C LEU A 116 14.36 -7.37 -4.18
N GLY A 117 13.46 -6.40 -4.35
CA GLY A 117 12.29 -6.53 -5.21
C GLY A 117 12.66 -6.73 -6.67
N VAL A 118 13.64 -5.99 -7.19
CA VAL A 118 14.15 -6.16 -8.56
C VAL A 118 14.77 -7.53 -8.73
N VAL A 119 15.66 -7.94 -7.81
CA VAL A 119 16.32 -9.26 -7.87
C VAL A 119 15.29 -10.39 -7.84
N ALA A 120 14.29 -10.32 -6.95
CA ALA A 120 13.23 -11.31 -6.87
C ALA A 120 12.38 -11.35 -8.16
N SER A 121 11.97 -10.18 -8.67
CA SER A 121 11.09 -10.09 -9.83
C SER A 121 11.79 -10.52 -11.12
N VAL A 122 13.04 -10.09 -11.33
CA VAL A 122 13.88 -10.56 -12.45
C VAL A 122 14.12 -12.06 -12.33
N GLY A 123 14.45 -12.56 -11.13
CA GLY A 123 14.64 -13.98 -10.89
C GLY A 123 13.40 -14.80 -11.27
N ILE A 124 12.20 -14.33 -10.94
CA ILE A 124 10.94 -14.98 -11.32
C ILE A 124 10.75 -14.96 -12.84
N SER A 125 10.95 -13.83 -13.50
CA SER A 125 10.81 -13.73 -14.95
C SER A 125 11.81 -14.62 -15.68
N LEU A 126 13.08 -14.63 -15.28
CA LEU A 126 14.12 -15.49 -15.86
C LEU A 126 13.84 -16.97 -15.60
N PHE A 127 13.38 -17.30 -14.39
CA PHE A 127 13.01 -18.67 -14.06
C PHE A 127 11.87 -19.16 -14.95
N ASN A 128 10.77 -18.42 -15.06
CA ASN A 128 9.68 -18.82 -15.96
C ASN A 128 10.15 -18.85 -17.42
N PHE A 129 11.08 -17.95 -17.80
CA PHE A 129 11.63 -17.94 -19.15
C PHE A 129 12.42 -19.21 -19.48
N SER A 130 13.28 -19.65 -18.56
CA SER A 130 14.09 -20.87 -18.73
C SER A 130 13.24 -22.13 -18.89
N TYR A 131 12.03 -22.14 -18.33
CA TYR A 131 11.12 -23.29 -18.37
C TYR A 131 10.07 -23.20 -19.48
N TYR A 132 10.14 -22.18 -20.37
CA TYR A 132 9.21 -22.04 -21.50
C TYR A 132 9.17 -23.26 -22.42
N HIS A 133 10.28 -23.99 -22.58
CA HIS A 133 10.35 -25.16 -23.46
C HIS A 133 9.49 -26.34 -22.97
N LEU A 134 9.17 -26.40 -21.68
CA LEU A 134 8.26 -27.41 -21.10
C LEU A 134 6.79 -27.04 -21.31
N ARG A 135 6.53 -25.83 -21.82
CA ARG A 135 5.20 -25.28 -21.99
C ARG A 135 4.68 -25.58 -23.38
N SER A 136 3.52 -26.23 -23.47
CA SER A 136 2.83 -26.34 -24.75
C SER A 136 2.40 -24.95 -25.24
N ALA A 137 2.76 -24.58 -26.47
CA ALA A 137 2.31 -23.33 -27.10
C ALA A 137 0.78 -23.30 -27.32
N TYR A 138 0.11 -24.45 -27.25
CA TYR A 138 -1.31 -24.63 -27.56
C TYR A 138 -2.21 -24.66 -26.32
N HIS A 139 -1.65 -24.39 -25.13
CA HIS A 139 -2.40 -24.44 -23.88
C HIS A 139 -2.84 -23.04 -23.42
N PHE A 140 -4.15 -22.87 -23.21
CA PHE A 140 -4.76 -21.62 -22.76
C PHE A 140 -5.22 -21.76 -21.31
N GLU A 141 -4.46 -21.15 -20.40
CA GLU A 141 -4.84 -21.07 -18.99
C GLU A 141 -4.95 -19.63 -18.53
N PHE A 142 -5.81 -19.41 -17.53
CA PHE A 142 -6.10 -18.08 -17.03
C PHE A 142 -4.87 -17.38 -16.43
N PHE A 143 -4.15 -18.03 -15.51
CA PHE A 143 -2.96 -17.47 -14.87
C PHE A 143 -1.81 -17.23 -15.87
N ARG A 144 -1.72 -18.09 -16.88
CA ARG A 144 -0.82 -17.95 -18.01
C ARG A 144 -1.14 -16.70 -18.83
N ASN A 145 -2.41 -16.44 -19.14
CA ASN A 145 -2.83 -15.27 -19.89
C ASN A 145 -2.70 -13.97 -19.09
N MET A 146 -2.75 -14.04 -17.76
CA MET A 146 -2.42 -12.91 -16.89
C MET A 146 -0.91 -12.68 -16.72
N CYS A 147 -0.05 -13.50 -17.31
CA CYS A 147 1.40 -13.37 -17.20
C CYS A 147 1.92 -13.44 -15.76
N VAL A 148 1.23 -14.13 -14.84
CA VAL A 148 1.67 -14.26 -13.44
C VAL A 148 2.51 -15.52 -13.18
N GLY A 149 2.69 -16.33 -14.21
CA GLY A 149 3.46 -17.58 -14.17
C GLY A 149 2.59 -18.81 -13.83
N GLU A 150 3.20 -19.98 -13.97
CA GLU A 150 2.56 -21.26 -13.66
C GLU A 150 3.06 -21.75 -12.29
N TYR A 151 2.15 -22.30 -11.48
CA TYR A 151 2.47 -22.72 -10.11
C TYR A 151 2.64 -24.23 -9.97
N TYR A 152 2.17 -25.01 -10.96
CA TYR A 152 2.06 -26.47 -10.87
C TYR A 152 2.94 -27.24 -11.86
N LEU A 153 3.75 -26.55 -12.67
CA LEU A 153 4.47 -27.20 -13.77
C LEU A 153 5.57 -28.16 -13.29
N THR A 154 6.27 -27.79 -12.20
CA THR A 154 7.32 -28.62 -11.60
C THR A 154 7.32 -28.45 -10.06
N PRO A 155 7.95 -29.36 -9.30
CA PRO A 155 8.14 -29.19 -7.85
C PRO A 155 8.78 -27.85 -7.47
N SER A 156 9.69 -27.33 -8.29
CA SER A 156 10.31 -26.02 -8.08
C SER A 156 9.34 -24.86 -8.24
N HIS A 157 8.33 -24.95 -9.12
CA HIS A 157 7.26 -23.95 -9.22
C HIS A 157 6.38 -23.96 -7.96
N ILE A 158 6.07 -25.14 -7.41
CA ILE A 158 5.25 -25.30 -6.20
C ILE A 158 5.98 -24.73 -4.98
N ILE A 159 7.26 -25.11 -4.78
CA ILE A 159 8.07 -24.60 -3.67
C ILE A 159 8.18 -23.07 -3.73
N ARG A 160 8.43 -22.53 -4.93
CA ARG A 160 8.47 -21.08 -5.13
C ARG A 160 7.13 -20.44 -4.79
N ALA A 161 6.01 -20.96 -5.32
CA ALA A 161 4.67 -20.45 -5.02
C ALA A 161 4.40 -20.41 -3.51
N ALA A 162 4.78 -21.47 -2.79
CA ALA A 162 4.63 -21.56 -1.34
C ALA A 162 5.49 -20.51 -0.59
N ILE A 163 6.74 -20.30 -1.01
CA ILE A 163 7.62 -19.27 -0.43
C ILE A 163 7.03 -17.87 -0.64
N ILE A 164 6.53 -17.57 -1.85
CA ILE A 164 5.93 -16.28 -2.20
C ILE A 164 4.65 -16.05 -1.37
N LEU A 165 3.79 -17.05 -1.28
CA LEU A 165 2.57 -16.98 -0.48
C LEU A 165 2.89 -16.79 1.01
N GLY A 166 3.87 -17.54 1.53
CA GLY A 166 4.34 -17.41 2.91
C GLY A 166 4.88 -16.01 3.22
N TYR A 167 5.63 -15.41 2.29
CA TYR A 167 6.09 -14.03 2.40
C TYR A 167 4.91 -13.05 2.51
N PHE A 168 3.90 -13.17 1.64
CA PHE A 168 2.73 -12.29 1.70
C PHE A 168 1.93 -12.48 2.99
N ILE A 169 1.71 -13.72 3.42
CA ILE A 169 1.05 -14.04 4.70
C ILE A 169 1.79 -13.37 5.85
N LEU A 170 3.11 -13.53 5.91
CA LEU A 170 3.93 -12.95 6.98
C LEU A 170 3.84 -11.42 6.99
N ALA A 171 4.02 -10.78 5.83
CA ALA A 171 4.04 -9.31 5.73
C ALA A 171 2.67 -8.69 6.07
N TYR A 172 1.58 -9.21 5.49
CA TYR A 172 0.25 -8.65 5.71
C TYR A 172 -0.36 -9.01 7.06
N SER A 173 -0.07 -10.20 7.61
CA SER A 173 -0.49 -10.53 8.99
C SER A 173 0.22 -9.65 10.02
N ALA A 174 1.53 -9.45 9.89
CA ALA A 174 2.28 -8.54 10.76
C ALA A 174 1.71 -7.11 10.66
N THR A 175 1.42 -6.65 9.44
CA THR A 175 0.80 -5.34 9.21
C THR A 175 -0.58 -5.25 9.88
N ALA A 176 -1.43 -6.26 9.71
CA ALA A 176 -2.76 -6.29 10.32
C ALA A 176 -2.68 -6.21 11.85
N VAL A 177 -1.80 -6.98 12.48
CA VAL A 177 -1.57 -6.94 13.93
C VAL A 177 -1.14 -5.54 14.39
N LEU A 178 -0.17 -4.92 13.69
CA LEU A 178 0.29 -3.57 14.02
C LEU A 178 -0.87 -2.56 13.96
N TYR A 179 -1.68 -2.60 12.91
CA TYR A 179 -2.81 -1.68 12.75
C TYR A 179 -3.94 -1.93 13.74
N THR A 180 -4.21 -3.19 14.12
CA THR A 180 -5.15 -3.50 15.21
C THR A 180 -4.69 -2.88 16.53
N ILE A 181 -3.40 -2.96 16.85
CA ILE A 181 -2.85 -2.33 18.07
C ILE A 181 -2.95 -0.80 17.98
N ILE A 182 -2.61 -0.21 16.83
CA ILE A 182 -2.75 1.23 16.58
C ILE A 182 -4.21 1.66 16.83
N ILE A 183 -5.18 1.00 16.19
CA ILE A 183 -6.61 1.33 16.33
C ILE A 183 -7.08 1.16 17.77
N TYR A 184 -6.68 0.09 18.44
CA TYR A 184 -7.03 -0.15 19.85
C TYR A 184 -6.51 0.98 20.76
N LYS A 185 -5.24 1.36 20.60
CA LYS A 185 -4.63 2.45 21.39
C LYS A 185 -5.28 3.79 21.09
N LEU A 186 -5.57 4.09 19.82
CA LEU A 186 -6.30 5.30 19.41
C LEU A 186 -7.70 5.37 20.04
N LYS A 187 -8.42 4.24 20.09
CA LYS A 187 -9.75 4.16 20.71
C LYS A 187 -9.72 4.32 22.22
N LYS A 188 -8.73 3.74 22.91
CA LYS A 188 -8.58 3.82 24.37
C LYS A 188 -8.12 5.21 24.83
N SER A 189 -7.33 5.89 24.01
CA SER A 189 -6.63 7.13 24.37
C SER A 189 -7.26 8.39 23.74
N ARG A 190 -8.56 8.40 23.40
CA ARG A 190 -9.20 9.52 22.67
C ARG A 190 -8.95 10.90 23.31
N LEU A 191 -8.87 10.97 24.64
CA LEU A 191 -8.62 12.22 25.37
C LEU A 191 -7.14 12.65 25.38
N LEU A 192 -6.20 11.71 25.55
CA LEU A 192 -4.75 11.99 25.51
C LEU A 192 -4.23 12.17 24.08
N PHE A 193 -4.84 11.53 23.09
CA PHE A 193 -4.46 11.66 21.68
C PHE A 193 -4.86 13.01 21.09
N ARG A 194 -5.96 13.61 21.60
CA ARG A 194 -6.39 14.97 21.22
C ARG A 194 -5.38 16.04 21.63
N SER A 195 -4.60 15.82 22.69
CA SER A 195 -3.50 16.71 23.09
C SER A 195 -2.18 16.39 22.40
N GLN A 196 -1.98 15.15 21.94
CA GLN A 196 -0.70 14.67 21.41
C GLN A 196 -0.56 14.84 19.89
N LEU A 197 -1.64 14.75 19.12
CA LEU A 197 -1.66 15.08 17.70
C LEU A 197 -2.08 16.55 17.52
N SER A 198 -1.09 17.43 17.66
CA SER A 198 -1.29 18.89 17.71
C SER A 198 -1.96 19.49 16.45
N SER A 199 -1.90 18.81 15.29
CA SER A 199 -2.46 19.34 14.04
C SER A 199 -3.53 18.46 13.42
N THR A 200 -4.59 19.10 12.90
CA THR A 200 -5.63 18.47 12.06
C THR A 200 -5.03 17.75 10.85
N PHE A 201 -3.88 18.23 10.35
CA PHE A 201 -3.15 17.64 9.23
C PHE A 201 -2.61 16.24 9.57
N GLU A 202 -1.92 16.09 10.71
CA GLU A 202 -1.37 14.79 11.14
C GLU A 202 -2.49 13.75 11.33
N ARG A 203 -3.66 14.18 11.84
CA ARG A 203 -4.81 13.28 12.03
C ARG A 203 -5.35 12.80 10.70
N ARG A 204 -5.53 13.71 9.74
CA ARG A 204 -5.98 13.37 8.38
C ARG A 204 -4.99 12.45 7.67
N PHE A 205 -3.70 12.75 7.79
CA PHE A 205 -2.63 11.92 7.22
C PHE A 205 -2.63 10.50 7.81
N GLN A 206 -2.84 10.36 9.12
CA GLN A 206 -2.93 9.05 9.75
C GLN A 206 -4.17 8.26 9.30
N VAL A 207 -5.34 8.90 9.17
CA VAL A 207 -6.54 8.23 8.64
C VAL A 207 -6.33 7.76 7.20
N MET A 208 -5.70 8.60 6.37
CA MET A 208 -5.36 8.24 4.99
C MET A 208 -4.47 6.99 4.92
N LEU A 209 -3.41 6.92 5.75
CA LEU A 209 -2.53 5.75 5.80
C LEU A 209 -3.24 4.48 6.32
N ILE A 210 -4.16 4.62 7.28
CA ILE A 210 -5.00 3.51 7.76
C ILE A 210 -5.87 2.99 6.61
N LEU A 211 -6.50 3.88 5.83
CA LEU A 211 -7.34 3.48 4.70
C LEU A 211 -6.54 2.75 3.63
N ILE A 212 -5.41 3.32 3.19
CA ILE A 212 -4.48 2.70 2.22
C ILE A 212 -4.02 1.32 2.70
N THR A 213 -3.60 1.22 3.96
CA THR A 213 -3.15 -0.08 4.48
C THR A 213 -4.29 -1.08 4.57
N SER A 214 -5.51 -0.61 4.91
CA SER A 214 -6.69 -1.47 5.01
C SER A 214 -7.11 -1.99 3.63
N THR A 215 -7.04 -1.18 2.57
CA THR A 215 -7.28 -1.62 1.19
C THR A 215 -6.23 -2.64 0.75
N ASN A 216 -4.96 -2.43 1.09
CA ASN A 216 -3.88 -3.38 0.78
C ASN A 216 -4.04 -4.73 1.51
N ILE A 217 -4.44 -4.72 2.78
CA ILE A 217 -4.75 -5.95 3.54
C ILE A 217 -5.99 -6.65 2.96
N PHE A 218 -7.02 -5.90 2.56
CA PHE A 218 -8.22 -6.48 1.95
C PHE A 218 -7.92 -7.11 0.59
N ALA A 219 -7.09 -6.46 -0.23
CA ALA A 219 -6.58 -7.01 -1.49
C ALA A 219 -5.80 -8.33 -1.28
N PHE A 220 -5.00 -8.40 -0.22
CA PHE A 220 -4.27 -9.62 0.14
C PHE A 220 -5.20 -10.80 0.48
N PHE A 221 -6.34 -10.56 1.14
CA PHE A 221 -7.31 -11.62 1.45
C PHE A 221 -7.79 -12.35 0.19
N PHE A 222 -7.91 -11.64 -0.94
CA PHE A 222 -8.27 -12.25 -2.23
C PHE A 222 -7.14 -13.11 -2.81
N ILE A 223 -5.87 -12.72 -2.63
CA ILE A 223 -4.71 -13.55 -3.01
C ILE A 223 -4.76 -14.89 -2.26
N THR A 224 -4.90 -14.85 -0.94
CA THR A 224 -4.94 -16.07 -0.11
C THR A 224 -6.16 -16.93 -0.41
N THR A 225 -7.31 -16.31 -0.66
CA THR A 225 -8.53 -17.05 -0.99
C THR A 225 -8.40 -17.73 -2.35
N SER A 226 -7.85 -17.05 -3.36
CA SER A 226 -7.56 -17.66 -4.67
C SER A 226 -6.63 -18.87 -4.51
N ALA A 227 -5.53 -18.71 -3.78
CA ALA A 227 -4.56 -19.79 -3.56
C ALA A 227 -5.15 -20.97 -2.79
N ALA A 228 -6.00 -20.71 -1.78
CA ALA A 228 -6.67 -21.76 -1.02
C ALA A 228 -7.68 -22.53 -1.87
N ILE A 229 -8.44 -21.84 -2.72
CA ILE A 229 -9.38 -22.46 -3.67
C ILE A 229 -8.61 -23.35 -4.65
N ASP A 230 -7.50 -22.84 -5.20
CA ASP A 230 -6.63 -23.60 -6.10
C ASP A 230 -6.06 -24.86 -5.45
N TYR A 231 -5.68 -24.79 -4.17
CA TYR A 231 -5.20 -25.96 -3.42
C TYR A 231 -6.32 -26.98 -3.12
N LEU A 232 -7.48 -26.51 -2.68
CA LEU A 232 -8.60 -27.37 -2.27
C LEU A 232 -9.28 -28.09 -3.43
N ASN A 233 -9.39 -27.43 -4.59
CA ASN A 233 -10.02 -28.03 -5.77
C ASN A 233 -9.10 -29.05 -6.47
N GLY A 234 -7.83 -29.13 -6.09
CA GLY A 234 -6.82 -29.85 -6.87
C GLY A 234 -6.63 -29.21 -8.25
N THR A 235 -5.87 -29.86 -9.13
CA THR A 235 -5.65 -29.42 -10.52
C THR A 235 -6.92 -29.55 -11.38
N THR A 236 -7.97 -28.81 -11.04
CA THR A 236 -9.08 -28.59 -11.96
C THR A 236 -8.60 -27.62 -13.04
N ASN A 237 -8.48 -28.10 -14.27
CA ASN A 237 -8.01 -27.36 -15.46
C ASN A 237 -8.84 -26.10 -15.80
N GLN A 238 -9.83 -25.73 -14.99
CA GLN A 238 -10.76 -24.65 -15.28
C GLN A 238 -11.09 -23.82 -14.04
N ALA A 239 -10.38 -22.69 -13.89
CA ALA A 239 -10.72 -21.69 -12.89
C ALA A 239 -12.16 -21.17 -13.13
N SER A 240 -12.97 -21.16 -12.07
CA SER A 240 -14.33 -20.63 -12.15
C SER A 240 -14.34 -19.13 -12.50
N LYS A 241 -15.44 -18.62 -13.06
CA LYS A 241 -15.58 -17.18 -13.37
C LYS A 241 -15.32 -16.31 -12.12
N LEU A 242 -15.81 -16.75 -10.96
CA LEU A 242 -15.63 -16.06 -9.69
C LEU A 242 -14.15 -16.05 -9.27
N GLN A 243 -13.45 -17.16 -9.41
CA GLN A 243 -12.02 -17.24 -9.12
C GLN A 243 -11.21 -16.30 -10.01
N LYS A 244 -11.51 -16.22 -11.31
CA LYS A 244 -10.86 -15.29 -12.23
C LYS A 244 -10.99 -13.84 -11.79
N ILE A 245 -12.19 -13.44 -11.37
CA ILE A 245 -12.45 -12.08 -10.86
C ILE A 245 -11.64 -11.83 -9.58
N ILE A 246 -11.65 -12.79 -8.65
CA ILE A 246 -10.93 -12.71 -7.38
C ILE A 246 -9.42 -12.56 -7.60
N SER A 247 -8.83 -13.27 -8.55
CA SER A 247 -7.39 -13.20 -8.80
C SER A 247 -6.92 -11.87 -9.43
N ILE A 248 -7.82 -11.09 -10.05
CA ILE A 248 -7.49 -9.79 -10.66
C ILE A 248 -7.51 -8.66 -9.62
N LEU A 249 -8.42 -8.74 -8.64
CA LEU A 249 -8.63 -7.70 -7.62
C LEU A 249 -7.34 -7.19 -6.93
N PRO A 250 -6.37 -8.03 -6.56
CA PRO A 250 -5.16 -7.57 -5.89
C PRO A 250 -4.33 -6.58 -6.73
N TYR A 251 -4.33 -6.75 -8.05
CA TYR A 251 -3.60 -5.86 -8.96
C TYR A 251 -4.38 -4.55 -9.19
N SER A 252 -5.71 -4.64 -9.26
CA SER A 252 -6.58 -3.46 -9.36
C SER A 252 -6.51 -2.54 -8.14
N ASN A 253 -6.15 -3.08 -6.97
CA ASN A 253 -6.01 -2.31 -5.74
C ASN A 253 -4.95 -1.19 -5.86
N ALA A 254 -3.97 -1.32 -6.75
CA ALA A 254 -2.97 -0.27 -7.03
C ALA A 254 -3.61 1.08 -7.45
N ALA A 255 -4.82 1.08 -8.01
CA ALA A 255 -5.50 2.32 -8.36
C ALA A 255 -6.10 3.05 -7.15
N LEU A 256 -6.38 2.35 -6.05
CA LEU A 256 -7.08 2.92 -4.89
C LEU A 256 -6.18 3.84 -4.08
N ASP A 257 -4.90 3.52 -3.94
CA ASP A 257 -3.95 4.27 -3.12
C ASP A 257 -3.76 5.72 -3.60
N PRO A 258 -3.50 5.99 -4.90
CA PRO A 258 -3.51 7.35 -5.44
C PRO A 258 -4.86 8.08 -5.28
N ILE A 259 -5.99 7.37 -5.47
CA ILE A 259 -7.34 7.97 -5.32
C ILE A 259 -7.57 8.42 -3.88
N ILE A 260 -7.25 7.57 -2.91
CA ILE A 260 -7.36 7.89 -1.47
C ILE A 260 -6.46 9.09 -1.15
N TYR A 261 -5.21 9.09 -1.62
CA TYR A 261 -4.29 10.21 -1.43
C TYR A 261 -4.85 11.53 -1.99
N LEU A 262 -5.41 11.51 -3.20
CA LEU A 262 -6.01 12.67 -3.84
C LEU A 262 -7.22 13.20 -3.05
N ILE A 263 -8.14 12.33 -2.62
CA ILE A 263 -9.33 12.72 -1.84
C ILE A 263 -8.94 13.50 -0.58
N PHE A 264 -7.94 13.01 0.15
CA PHE A 264 -7.46 13.64 1.38
C PHE A 264 -6.70 14.94 1.11
N ARG A 265 -5.97 15.03 -0.01
CA ARG A 265 -5.24 16.24 -0.42
C ARG A 265 -6.19 17.34 -0.89
N PHE A 266 -7.20 17.02 -1.70
CA PHE A 266 -8.19 17.98 -2.19
C PHE A 266 -9.06 18.54 -1.07
N HIS A 267 -9.42 17.75 -0.06
CA HIS A 267 -10.08 18.27 1.14
C HIS A 267 -9.21 19.29 1.90
N GLY A 268 -7.89 19.12 1.89
CA GLY A 268 -6.95 20.09 2.45
C GLY A 268 -6.94 21.40 1.67
N ILE A 269 -6.81 21.33 0.34
CA ILE A 269 -6.80 22.51 -0.55
C ILE A 269 -8.13 23.25 -0.52
N ARG A 270 -9.27 22.54 -0.57
CA ARG A 270 -10.60 23.16 -0.44
C ARG A 270 -10.77 23.89 0.89
N SER A 271 -10.27 23.32 2.00
CA SER A 271 -10.31 24.00 3.30
C SER A 271 -9.40 25.25 3.38
N GLN A 272 -8.29 25.27 2.63
CA GLN A 272 -7.41 26.44 2.53
C GLN A 272 -7.98 27.52 1.60
N LEU A 273 -8.54 27.14 0.46
CA LEU A 273 -9.22 28.05 -0.47
C LEU A 273 -10.46 28.67 0.17
N HIS A 274 -11.19 27.93 1.02
CA HIS A 274 -12.32 28.48 1.77
C HIS A 274 -11.89 29.50 2.84
N CYS A 275 -10.64 29.43 3.34
CA CYS A 275 -10.09 30.47 4.21
C CYS A 275 -9.56 31.69 3.45
N GLN A 276 -9.22 31.55 2.17
CA GLN A 276 -8.81 32.67 1.32
C GLN A 276 -10.00 33.37 0.63
N SER A 277 -11.09 32.65 0.38
CA SER A 277 -12.27 33.19 -0.30
C SER A 277 -13.22 33.98 0.61
N THR A 278 -13.04 33.91 1.94
CA THR A 278 -13.82 34.74 2.87
C THR A 278 -12.95 35.91 3.34
N ILE A 279 -12.98 36.99 2.57
CA ILE A 279 -12.73 38.33 3.07
C ILE A 279 -13.86 38.65 4.06
N LEU A 280 -13.82 38.04 5.25
CA LEU A 280 -14.41 38.50 6.49
C LEU A 280 -14.02 37.51 7.60
N ILE A 281 -13.09 37.94 8.45
CA ILE A 281 -12.97 37.53 9.86
C ILE A 281 -12.47 36.08 10.10
N CYS A 282 -11.15 35.87 9.95
CA CYS A 282 -10.45 34.89 10.79
C CYS A 282 -10.05 35.58 12.10
N ILE A 283 -10.89 35.46 13.13
CA ILE A 283 -10.53 35.87 14.50
C ILE A 283 -9.38 34.97 14.96
N HIS A 284 -8.17 35.54 15.00
CA HIS A 284 -7.15 35.08 15.94
C HIS A 284 -7.76 35.19 17.35
N PRO A 285 -7.72 34.14 18.20
CA PRO A 285 -7.95 34.37 19.61
C PRO A 285 -6.83 35.30 20.09
N LYS A 286 -7.23 36.51 20.43
CA LYS A 286 -6.41 37.50 21.12
C LYS A 286 -5.96 36.83 22.41
N VAL A 287 -4.69 36.45 22.50
CA VAL A 287 -4.07 36.14 23.78
C VAL A 287 -4.13 37.45 24.57
N GLU A 288 -5.04 37.54 25.54
CA GLU A 288 -5.00 38.60 26.53
C GLU A 288 -3.67 38.48 27.28
N PRO A 289 -2.84 39.53 27.30
CA PRO A 289 -1.72 39.57 28.23
C PRO A 289 -2.29 39.60 29.64
N PHE A 290 -1.94 38.61 30.44
CA PHE A 290 -2.08 38.63 31.89
C PHE A 290 -1.42 39.91 32.41
N ALA A 291 -2.23 40.91 32.79
CA ALA A 291 -1.77 42.01 33.59
C ALA A 291 -1.47 41.50 35.02
N PRO A 292 -0.32 41.84 35.62
CA PRO A 292 -0.10 41.56 37.03
C PRO A 292 -1.00 42.47 37.86
N SER A 293 -1.77 41.87 38.76
CA SER A 293 -2.51 42.57 39.80
C SER A 293 -1.52 43.21 40.78
N GLU A 294 -1.26 44.50 40.64
CA GLU A 294 -0.69 45.32 41.71
C GLU A 294 -1.76 45.56 42.77
N THR A 295 -1.70 44.75 43.82
CA THR A 295 -2.43 44.98 45.06
C THR A 295 -1.82 46.20 45.75
N LYS A 296 -2.61 47.27 45.85
CA LYS A 296 -2.34 48.40 46.74
C LYS A 296 -2.18 47.88 48.18
N SER A 297 -0.99 48.04 48.76
CA SER A 297 -0.77 48.04 50.20
C SER A 297 -0.30 49.45 50.58
N SER A 298 -1.22 50.21 51.13
CA SER A 298 -0.97 51.49 51.77
C SER A 298 -0.24 51.24 53.10
N ILE A 299 1.00 51.70 53.17
CA ILE A 299 1.79 51.80 54.39
C ILE A 299 1.36 53.07 55.12
N HIS A 300 0.72 52.91 56.28
CA HIS A 300 0.70 53.90 57.35
C HIS A 300 0.95 53.18 58.68
N GLU A 301 2.14 53.44 59.20
CA GLU A 301 2.54 53.62 60.61
C GLU A 301 1.46 53.39 61.69
N ASN A 302 1.72 52.54 62.69
CA ASN A 302 2.37 52.90 63.97
C ASN A 302 2.17 51.86 65.11
N ILE A 303 3.11 51.87 66.06
CA ILE A 303 3.06 51.36 67.47
C ILE A 303 3.39 49.85 67.65
N VAL A 304 4.64 49.48 67.99
CA VAL A 304 5.26 49.36 69.34
C VAL A 304 4.66 48.24 70.18
N VAL A 305 5.40 47.12 70.34
CA VAL A 305 5.56 46.34 71.59
C VAL A 305 6.96 45.66 71.59
N THR A 306 7.53 45.63 72.79
CA THR A 306 8.86 45.29 73.31
C THR A 306 9.22 43.79 73.43
N GLU A 307 10.48 43.55 73.86
CA GLU A 307 11.11 42.31 74.39
C GLU A 307 11.67 41.34 73.31
N ILE A 308 12.93 40.88 73.31
CA ILE A 308 14.05 40.71 74.28
C ILE A 308 15.37 40.97 73.54
#